data_AF-A0A259PG30-F1
#
_entry.id   AF-A0A259PG30-F1
#
_cell.length_a   1.000
_cell.length_b   1.000
_cell.length_c   1.000
_cell.angle_alpha   90.00
_cell.angle_beta   90.00
_cell.angle_gamma   90.00
#
_symmetry.space_group_name_H-M   'P 1'
#
loop_
_entity.id
_entity.type
_entity.pdbx_description
1 polymer ?
#
loop_
_entity_poly.entity_id
_entity_poly.type
_entity_poly.pdbx_seq_one_letter_code
_entity_poly.pdbx_strand_id
1 'polypeptide(L)' 'MRDALAALGRPFVEVHLSNVHRREPFRQNSYFSDLAEAVISGCGAAGYGFALRYAAEKLAAVTRT' A
#
# COMPACT_ATOMS: atom_id res chain seq x y z
N MET A 1 3.21 -10.88 10.26
CA MET A 1 3.54 -9.72 9.40
C MET A 1 2.59 -8.55 9.64
N ARG A 2 1.26 -8.73 9.59
CA ARG A 2 0.27 -7.67 9.92
C ARG A 2 0.53 -7.03 11.28
N ASP A 3 0.63 -7.85 12.33
CA ASP A 3 0.79 -7.34 13.70
C ASP A 3 2.13 -6.63 13.91
N ALA A 4 3.17 -7.04 13.16
CA ALA A 4 4.46 -6.35 13.19
C ALA A 4 4.38 -4.96 12.53
N LEU A 5 3.62 -4.82 11.43
CA LEU A 5 3.37 -3.53 10.80
C LEU A 5 2.48 -2.64 11.67
N ALA A 6 1.46 -3.21 12.31
CA ALA A 6 0.62 -2.51 13.27
C ALA A 6 1.44 -2.01 14.48
N ALA A 7 2.33 -2.85 15.01
CA ALA A 7 3.22 -2.49 16.12
C ALA A 7 4.24 -1.41 15.75
N LEU A 8 4.67 -1.33 14.48
CA LEU A 8 5.61 -0.31 14.01
C LEU A 8 4.97 1.09 13.99
N GLY A 9 3.65 1.19 13.81
CA GLY A 9 2.91 2.45 13.81
C GLY A 9 3.34 3.42 12.71
N ARG A 10 3.96 2.93 11.64
CA ARG A 10 4.41 3.74 10.49
C ARG A 10 3.42 3.60 9.33
N PRO A 11 3.12 4.69 8.61
CA PRO A 11 2.29 4.62 7.42
C PRO A 11 3.00 3.79 6.33
N PHE A 12 2.24 2.94 5.63
CA PHE A 12 2.75 2.15 4.52
C PHE A 12 1.72 2.07 3.38
N VAL A 13 2.22 1.74 2.19
CA VAL A 13 1.42 1.56 0.96
C VAL A 13 1.52 0.10 0.52
N GLU A 14 0.39 -0.53 0.25
CA GLU A 14 0.33 -1.90 -0.24
C GLU A 14 0.37 -1.90 -1.78
N VAL A 15 1.25 -2.70 -2.39
CA VAL A 15 1.42 -2.76 -3.85
C VAL A 15 1.32 -4.21 -4.33
N HIS A 16 0.40 -4.44 -5.26
CA HIS A 16 0.23 -5.70 -5.97
C HIS A 16 0.50 -5.53 -7.45
N LEU A 17 1.45 -6.30 -8.00
CA LEU A 17 1.78 -6.31 -9.42
C LEU A 17 0.56 -6.66 -10.28
N SER A 18 -0.15 -7.73 -9.92
CA SER A 18 -1.38 -8.18 -10.60
C SER A 18 -2.62 -7.60 -9.96
N ASN A 19 -3.72 -7.49 -10.72
CA ASN A 19 -5.02 -7.07 -10.19
C ASN A 19 -5.62 -8.21 -9.34
N VAL A 20 -5.55 -8.08 -8.02
CA VAL A 20 -6.02 -9.12 -7.08
C VAL A 20 -7.55 -9.27 -7.10
N HIS A 21 -8.29 -8.22 -7.47
CA HIS A 21 -9.74 -8.23 -7.57
C HIS A 21 -10.26 -9.00 -8.80
N ARG A 22 -9.43 -9.21 -9.82
CA ARG A 22 -9.75 -10.05 -10.99
C ARG A 22 -9.38 -11.53 -10.81
N ARG A 23 -8.89 -11.88 -9.62
CA ARG A 23 -8.42 -13.22 -9.29
C ARG A 23 -9.40 -13.94 -8.36
N GLU A 24 -8.98 -15.12 -7.89
CA GLU A 24 -9.77 -15.98 -7.03
C GLU A 24 -10.27 -15.23 -5.78
N PRO A 25 -11.49 -15.50 -5.27
CA PRO A 25 -12.08 -14.75 -4.16
C PRO A 25 -11.20 -14.64 -2.92
N PHE A 26 -10.41 -15.67 -2.61
CA PHE A 26 -9.50 -15.67 -1.46
C PHE A 26 -8.34 -14.67 -1.59
N ARG A 27 -8.02 -14.17 -2.79
CA ARG A 27 -6.98 -13.16 -3.02
C ARG A 27 -7.49 -11.73 -2.97
N GLN A 28 -8.81 -11.55 -2.98
CA GLN A 28 -9.44 -10.24 -2.95
C GLN A 28 -9.44 -9.65 -1.53
N ASN A 29 -9.25 -10.50 -0.53
CA ASN A 29 -9.18 -10.13 0.88
C ASN A 29 -7.70 -10.07 1.32
N SER A 30 -7.24 -8.87 1.67
CA SER A 30 -5.91 -8.66 2.25
C SER A 30 -6.05 -8.24 3.71
N TYR A 31 -5.20 -8.82 4.56
CA TYR A 31 -5.08 -8.49 5.98
C TYR A 31 -4.24 -7.24 6.23
N PHE A 32 -3.76 -6.57 5.17
CA PHE A 32 -2.96 -5.35 5.25
C PHE A 32 -3.71 -4.12 4.77
N SER A 33 -4.70 -4.29 3.88
CA SER A 33 -5.42 -3.19 3.24
C SER A 33 -6.23 -2.34 4.22
N ASP A 34 -6.59 -2.90 5.38
CA ASP A 34 -7.26 -2.18 6.47
C ASP A 34 -6.33 -1.24 7.25
N LEU A 35 -5.02 -1.53 7.24
CA LEU A 35 -3.99 -0.73 7.91
C LEU A 35 -3.19 0.15 6.95
N ALA A 36 -3.26 -0.11 5.64
CA ALA A 36 -2.52 0.63 4.62
C ALA A 36 -3.14 2.00 4.34
N GLU A 37 -2.31 3.00 4.10
CA GLU A 37 -2.75 4.35 3.69
C GLU A 37 -3.31 4.38 2.25
N ALA A 38 -2.79 3.48 1.41
CA ALA A 38 -3.23 3.30 0.04
C ALA A 38 -2.92 1.87 -0.42
N VAL A 39 -3.74 1.37 -1.35
CA VAL A 39 -3.55 0.07 -2.01
C VAL A 39 -3.50 0.29 -3.51
N ILE A 40 -2.44 -0.18 -4.16
CA ILE A 40 -2.27 -0.10 -5.62
C ILE A 40 -2.22 -1.52 -6.17
N SER A 41 -3.16 -1.88 -7.03
CA SER A 41 -3.26 -3.25 -7.57
C SER A 41 -3.43 -3.25 -9.08
N GLY A 42 -2.68 -4.12 -9.78
CA GLY A 42 -2.82 -4.34 -11.21
C GLY A 42 -2.07 -3.38 -12.12
N CYS A 43 -1.23 -2.51 -11.55
CA CYS A 43 -0.40 -1.57 -12.30
C CYS A 43 0.99 -2.13 -12.67
N GLY A 44 1.24 -3.42 -12.45
CA GLY A 44 2.57 -4.02 -12.66
C GLY A 44 3.66 -3.27 -11.90
N ALA A 45 4.86 -3.18 -12.49
CA ALA A 45 6.00 -2.49 -11.87
C ALA A 45 5.76 -0.98 -11.67
N ALA A 46 4.89 -0.35 -12.48
CA ALA A 46 4.57 1.06 -12.34
C ALA A 46 3.89 1.38 -10.99
N GLY A 47 3.25 0.40 -10.36
CA GLY A 47 2.64 0.54 -9.03
C GLY A 47 3.62 1.02 -7.96
N TYR A 48 4.88 0.59 -8.02
CA TYR A 48 5.92 1.07 -7.10
C TYR A 48 6.24 2.55 -7.31
N GLY A 49 6.20 3.04 -8.55
CA GLY A 49 6.40 4.46 -8.85
C GLY A 49 5.28 5.32 -8.28
N PHE A 50 4.03 4.87 -8.37
CA PHE A 50 2.90 5.57 -7.75
C PHE A 50 2.99 5.57 -6.22
N ALA A 51 3.33 4.43 -5.60
CA ALA A 51 3.53 4.32 -4.17
C ALA A 51 4.65 5.24 -3.66
N LEU A 52 5.77 5.31 -4.39
CA LEU A 52 6.91 6.17 -4.05
C LEU A 52 6.53 7.65 -4.12
N ARG A 53 5.82 8.08 -5.17
CA ARG A 53 5.34 9.47 -5.29
C ARG A 53 4.40 9.83 -4.15
N TYR A 54 3.42 8.97 -3.86
CA TYR A 54 2.51 9.15 -2.73
C TYR A 54 3.26 9.31 -1.40
N ALA A 55 4.23 8.43 -1.14
CA ALA A 55 5.04 8.49 0.08
C ALA A 55 5.87 9.78 0.16
N ALA A 56 6.49 10.20 -0.96
CA ALA A 56 7.27 11.43 -1.03
C ALA A 56 6.40 12.68 -0.77
N GLU A 57 5.21 12.74 -1.36
CA GLU A 57 4.24 13.83 -1.15
C GLU A 57 3.79 13.89 0.32
N LYS A 58 3.47 12.74 0.93
CA LYS A 58 3.10 12.66 2.34
C LYS A 58 4.23 13.11 3.26
N LEU A 59 5.46 12.68 3.01
CA LEU A 59 6.63 13.11 3.79
C LEU A 59 6.86 14.62 3.66
N ALA A 60 6.78 15.16 2.45
CA ALA A 60 6.95 16.60 2.20
C ALA A 60 5.87 17.45 2.87
N ALA A 61 4.65 16.94 3.00
CA ALA A 61 3.57 17.61 3.73
C ALA A 61 3.85 17.65 5.24
N VAL A 62 4.37 16.57 5.82
CA VAL A 62 4.71 16.48 7.25
C VAL A 62 5.86 17.42 7.63
N THR A 63 6.88 17.57 6.78
CA THR A 63 8.04 18.44 7.06
C THR A 63 7.71 19.94 7.02
N ARG A 64 6.56 20.34 6.50
CA ARG A 64 6.14 21.76 6.38
C ARG A 64 5.29 22.26 7.56
N THR A 65 5.00 21.39 8.52
CA THR A 65 4.29 21.67 9.78
C THR A 65 5.25 21.60 10.94
#